data_AF-A0A4R1G9E4-F1
#
_entry.id   AF-A0A4R1G9E4-F1
#
_cell.length_a   1.000
_cell.length_b   1.000
_cell.length_c   1.000
_cell.angle_alpha   90.00
_cell.angle_beta   90.00
_cell.angle_gamma   90.00
#
_symmetry.space_group_name_H-M   'P 1'
#
loop_
_entity.id
_entity.type
_entity.pdbx_description
1 polymer ?
#
loop_
_entity_poly.entity_id
_entity_poly.type
_entity_poly.pdbx_seq_one_letter_code
_entity_poly.pdbx_strand_id
1 'polypeptide(L)'
;MTQVAENPYAAPEADLEVQQNAGDLSVFNRFSTWWVFLLSIVTIGIYPLFWIHGRTRKLNSISEHEKVPTGLVTTYIVVSLAALILPTLFGFVLASGAGSMGALTAINIFGNLLSLTGFILLEVWAFKFRGVLNRVTQSEGKRTWAGGVMTFFFTMLYMNYKINQHIDSRR
;
A
#
# COMPACT_ATOMS: atom_id res chain seq x y z
N MET A 1 7.99 15.26 -49.99
CA MET A 1 9.04 15.09 -48.97
C MET A 1 9.38 16.49 -48.45
N THR A 2 8.71 16.92 -47.37
CA THR A 2 8.90 18.26 -46.79
C THR A 2 10.09 18.21 -45.84
N GLN A 3 11.20 18.84 -46.22
CA GLN A 3 12.32 19.10 -45.31
C GLN A 3 11.81 20.00 -44.19
N VAL A 4 11.78 19.47 -42.97
CA VAL A 4 11.57 20.26 -41.76
C VAL A 4 12.81 21.13 -41.61
N ALA A 5 12.65 22.44 -41.79
CA ALA A 5 13.72 23.40 -41.56
C ALA A 5 14.10 23.36 -40.08
N GLU A 6 15.29 22.86 -39.79
CA GLU A 6 15.87 22.79 -38.44
C GLU A 6 16.09 24.24 -37.97
N ASN A 7 15.25 24.72 -37.05
CA ASN A 7 15.28 26.11 -36.59
C ASN A 7 16.56 26.34 -35.76
N PRO A 8 17.55 27.11 -36.27
CA PRO A 8 18.83 27.30 -35.58
C PRO A 8 18.71 28.20 -34.35
N TYR A 9 17.54 28.79 -34.10
CA TYR A 9 17.23 29.60 -32.92
C TYR A 9 16.28 28.89 -31.94
N ALA A 10 16.02 27.59 -32.13
CA ALA A 10 15.31 26.81 -31.12
C ALA A 10 16.15 26.85 -29.83
N ALA A 11 15.55 27.36 -28.75
CA ALA A 11 16.20 27.34 -27.45
C ALA A 11 16.51 25.88 -27.11
N PRO A 12 17.73 25.55 -26.64
CA PRO A 12 18.03 24.20 -26.22
C PRO A 12 17.03 23.82 -25.13
N GLU A 13 16.23 22.78 -25.40
CA GLU A 13 15.38 22.20 -24.37
C GLU A 13 16.33 21.62 -23.34
N ALA A 14 16.45 22.30 -22.20
CA ALA A 14 17.13 21.73 -21.06
C ALA A 14 16.33 20.50 -20.65
N ASP A 15 16.88 19.32 -20.90
CA ASP A 15 16.38 18.09 -20.32
C ASP A 15 16.58 18.23 -18.81
N LEU A 16 15.53 18.72 -18.14
CA LEU A 16 15.51 18.83 -16.69
C LEU A 16 15.44 17.40 -16.17
N GLU A 17 16.58 16.72 -16.10
CA GLU A 17 16.74 15.59 -15.20
C GLU A 17 16.39 16.12 -13.81
N VAL A 18 15.14 15.91 -13.39
CA VAL A 18 14.68 16.23 -12.05
C VAL A 18 15.49 15.33 -11.14
N GLN A 19 16.61 15.84 -10.67
CA GLN A 19 17.49 15.20 -9.72
C GLN A 19 16.62 14.99 -8.46
N GLN A 20 16.05 13.80 -8.32
CA GLN A 20 15.20 13.43 -7.20
C GLN A 20 16.11 13.42 -5.96
N ASN A 21 16.20 14.58 -5.30
CA ASN A 21 16.93 14.71 -4.05
C ASN A 21 16.44 13.63 -3.07
N ALA A 22 17.36 13.02 -2.32
CA ALA A 22 17.03 12.03 -1.30
C ALA A 22 15.82 12.49 -0.47
N GLY A 23 14.81 11.63 -0.40
CA GLY A 23 13.55 11.88 0.28
C GLY A 23 12.50 12.66 -0.47
N ASP A 24 12.69 12.90 -1.77
CA ASP A 24 11.64 13.50 -2.59
C ASP A 24 10.46 12.53 -2.73
N LEU A 25 9.32 12.93 -2.15
CA LEU A 25 8.07 12.19 -2.19
C LEU A 25 7.06 12.86 -3.13
N SER A 26 7.53 13.65 -4.10
CA SER A 26 6.70 14.29 -5.14
C SER A 26 5.81 13.32 -5.92
N VAL A 27 6.22 12.04 -6.04
CA VAL A 27 5.42 10.95 -6.65
C VAL A 27 4.12 10.66 -5.86
N PHE A 28 4.07 11.03 -4.58
CA PHE A 28 2.91 10.90 -3.72
C PHE A 28 2.07 12.17 -3.72
N ASN A 29 0.84 12.07 -4.23
CA ASN A 29 -0.16 13.09 -3.98
C ASN A 29 -0.59 13.03 -2.51
N ARG A 30 -0.61 14.21 -1.87
CA ARG A 30 -1.16 14.41 -0.53
C ARG A 30 -2.61 13.95 -0.52
N PHE A 31 -2.97 13.08 0.40
CA PHE A 31 -4.33 12.54 0.50
C PHE A 31 -4.71 12.38 1.96
N SER A 32 -5.87 12.91 2.37
CA SER A 32 -6.25 12.94 3.79
C SER A 32 -6.30 11.55 4.40
N THR A 33 -5.67 11.37 5.56
CA THR A 33 -5.73 10.12 6.32
C THR A 33 -7.16 9.82 6.79
N TRP A 34 -7.97 10.85 7.05
CA TRP A 34 -9.39 10.69 7.36
C TRP A 34 -10.18 10.13 6.17
N TRP A 35 -9.85 10.55 4.94
CA TRP A 35 -10.47 9.97 3.75
C TRP A 35 -10.07 8.52 3.55
N VAL A 36 -8.81 8.15 3.82
CA VAL A 36 -8.38 6.74 3.82
C VAL A 36 -9.20 5.94 4.82
N PHE A 37 -9.33 6.42 6.06
CA PHE A 37 -10.12 5.77 7.09
C PHE A 37 -11.59 5.58 6.70
N LEU A 38 -12.25 6.64 6.22
CA LEU A 38 -13.64 6.58 5.79
C LEU A 38 -13.83 5.62 4.60
N LEU A 39 -12.94 5.67 3.60
CA LEU A 39 -13.01 4.76 2.45
C LEU A 39 -12.79 3.31 2.86
N SER A 40 -11.93 3.04 3.85
CA SER A 40 -11.77 1.69 4.41
C SER A 40 -13.07 1.16 5.01
N ILE A 41 -13.89 2.01 5.63
CA ILE A 41 -15.19 1.61 6.20
C ILE A 41 -16.24 1.46 5.10
N VAL A 42 -16.40 2.47 4.26
CA VAL A 42 -17.46 2.50 3.20
C VAL A 42 -17.28 1.37 2.19
N THR A 43 -16.04 0.95 1.94
CA THR A 43 -15.74 -0.17 1.03
C THR A 43 -15.58 -1.52 1.75
N ILE A 44 -15.92 -1.60 3.03
CA ILE A 44 -15.85 -2.83 3.84
C ILE A 44 -14.45 -3.46 3.75
N GLY A 45 -13.40 -2.64 3.85
CA GLY A 45 -12.01 -3.07 3.83
C GLY A 45 -11.40 -3.32 2.46
N ILE A 46 -12.12 -3.12 1.35
CA ILE A 46 -11.59 -3.31 -0.01
C ILE A 46 -10.61 -2.20 -0.41
N TYR A 47 -10.92 -0.94 -0.10
CA TYR A 47 -10.05 0.21 -0.43
C TYR A 47 -8.60 0.08 0.09
N PRO A 48 -8.34 -0.39 1.33
CA PRO A 48 -7.01 -0.72 1.81
C PRO A 48 -6.16 -1.52 0.84
N LEU A 49 -6.72 -2.52 0.17
CA LEU A 49 -6.00 -3.38 -0.78
C LEU A 49 -5.47 -2.56 -1.96
N PHE A 50 -6.32 -1.73 -2.56
CA PHE A 50 -5.96 -0.86 -3.68
C PHE A 50 -4.91 0.17 -3.28
N TRP A 51 -5.06 0.76 -2.10
CA TRP A 51 -4.12 1.77 -1.62
C TRP A 51 -2.76 1.16 -1.29
N ILE A 52 -2.70 -0.02 -0.66
CA ILE A 52 -1.44 -0.74 -0.38
C ILE A 52 -0.70 -1.02 -1.70
N HIS A 53 -1.40 -1.56 -2.70
CA HIS A 53 -0.83 -1.83 -4.01
C HIS A 53 -0.29 -0.55 -4.67
N GLY A 54 -1.12 0.50 -4.77
CA GLY A 54 -0.76 1.74 -5.44
C GLY A 54 0.38 2.49 -4.77
N ARG A 55 0.37 2.58 -3.42
CA ARG A 55 1.42 3.27 -2.66
C ARG A 55 2.73 2.48 -2.66
N THR A 56 2.66 1.15 -2.62
CA THR A 56 3.87 0.32 -2.72
C THR A 56 4.53 0.48 -4.08
N ARG A 57 3.76 0.49 -5.17
CA ARG A 57 4.30 0.71 -6.52
C ARG A 57 4.98 2.07 -6.65
N LYS A 58 4.38 3.13 -6.09
CA LYS A 58 4.96 4.48 -6.07
C LYS A 58 6.22 4.58 -5.20
N LEU A 59 6.25 3.89 -4.06
CA LEU A 59 7.44 3.88 -3.21
C LEU A 59 8.59 3.13 -3.89
N ASN A 60 8.29 1.99 -4.52
CA ASN A 60 9.27 1.19 -5.22
C ASN A 60 9.82 1.86 -6.50
N SER A 61 9.09 2.83 -7.09
CA SER A 61 9.59 3.57 -8.26
C SER A 61 10.65 4.62 -7.91
N ILE A 62 10.64 5.11 -6.67
CA ILE A 62 11.63 6.10 -6.18
C ILE A 62 12.70 5.46 -5.29
N SER A 63 12.60 4.16 -5.01
CA SER A 63 13.59 3.47 -4.19
C SER A 63 14.56 2.69 -5.08
N GLU A 64 15.83 3.07 -5.00
CA GLU A 64 16.90 2.46 -5.78
C GLU A 64 17.44 1.18 -5.14
N HIS A 65 17.61 1.17 -3.82
CA HIS A 65 18.41 0.13 -3.13
C HIS A 65 17.55 -0.95 -2.45
N GLU A 66 16.39 -0.61 -1.91
CA GLU A 66 15.51 -1.55 -1.22
C GLU A 66 14.07 -1.37 -1.67
N LYS A 67 13.42 -2.47 -2.09
CA LYS A 67 12.04 -2.43 -2.54
C LYS A 67 11.18 -3.32 -1.66
N VAL A 68 9.94 -2.91 -1.47
CA VAL A 68 8.92 -3.78 -0.88
C VAL A 68 8.63 -4.90 -1.87
N PRO A 69 8.72 -6.19 -1.50
CA PRO A 69 8.50 -7.28 -2.44
C PRO A 69 7.09 -7.25 -3.03
N THR A 70 6.97 -7.13 -4.35
CA THR A 70 5.67 -7.12 -5.03
C THR A 70 4.91 -8.43 -4.80
N GLY A 71 5.62 -9.57 -4.75
CA GLY A 71 5.02 -10.87 -4.43
C GLY A 71 4.33 -10.89 -3.06
N LEU A 72 4.89 -10.19 -2.06
CA LEU A 72 4.26 -10.08 -0.74
C LEU A 72 2.93 -9.32 -0.82
N VAL A 73 2.91 -8.22 -1.56
CA VAL A 73 1.69 -7.42 -1.78
C VAL A 73 0.63 -8.23 -2.52
N THR A 74 1.00 -8.93 -3.59
CA THR A 74 0.08 -9.77 -4.35
C THR A 74 -0.48 -10.91 -3.49
N THR A 75 0.37 -11.61 -2.74
CA THR A 75 -0.07 -12.68 -1.83
C THR A 75 -1.02 -12.14 -0.76
N TYR A 76 -0.72 -10.99 -0.16
CA TYR A 76 -1.63 -10.34 0.80
C TYR A 76 -3.00 -10.07 0.17
N ILE A 77 -3.05 -9.47 -1.02
CA ILE A 77 -4.32 -9.17 -1.70
C ILE A 77 -5.12 -10.45 -1.98
N VAL A 78 -4.47 -11.49 -2.52
CA VAL A 78 -5.13 -12.78 -2.82
C VAL A 78 -5.68 -13.42 -1.54
N VAL A 79 -4.88 -13.47 -0.46
CA VAL A 79 -5.31 -14.03 0.83
C VAL A 79 -6.45 -13.22 1.43
N SER A 80 -6.40 -11.89 1.39
CA SER A 80 -7.48 -11.03 1.90
C SER A 80 -8.78 -11.20 1.13
N LEU A 81 -8.72 -11.31 -0.20
CA LEU A 81 -9.91 -11.56 -1.02
C LEU A 81 -10.47 -12.98 -0.75
N ALA A 82 -9.61 -13.98 -0.61
CA ALA A 82 -10.03 -15.34 -0.26
C ALA A 82 -10.69 -15.39 1.13
N ALA A 83 -10.14 -14.68 2.11
CA ALA A 83 -10.69 -14.58 3.46
C ALA A 83 -12.08 -13.91 3.48
N LEU A 84 -12.32 -12.95 2.57
CA LEU A 84 -13.61 -12.27 2.45
C LEU A 84 -14.67 -13.13 1.76
N ILE A 85 -14.30 -13.81 0.66
CA ILE A 85 -15.24 -14.46 -0.26
C ILE A 85 -15.53 -15.92 0.13
N LEU A 86 -14.52 -16.70 0.53
CA LEU A 86 -14.71 -18.14 0.75
C LEU A 86 -15.70 -18.43 1.89
N PRO A 87 -15.57 -17.83 3.10
CA PRO A 87 -16.50 -18.13 4.18
C PRO A 87 -17.95 -17.74 3.87
N THR A 88 -18.17 -16.67 3.11
CA THR A 88 -19.51 -16.23 2.69
C THR A 88 -20.13 -17.19 1.68
N LEU A 89 -19.37 -17.61 0.66
CA LEU A 89 -19.85 -18.59 -0.31
C LEU A 89 -20.18 -19.93 0.34
N PHE A 90 -19.28 -20.43 1.18
CA PHE A 90 -19.50 -21.70 1.89
C PHE A 90 -20.65 -21.60 2.90
N GLY A 91 -20.76 -20.48 3.63
CA GLY A 91 -21.88 -20.24 4.53
C GLY A 91 -23.24 -20.28 3.82
N PHE A 92 -23.34 -19.71 2.62
CA PHE A 92 -24.56 -19.76 1.81
C PHE A 92 -24.95 -21.19 1.41
N VAL A 93 -23.99 -22.00 0.95
CA VAL A 93 -24.23 -23.41 0.58
C VAL A 93 -24.66 -24.27 1.77
N LEU A 94 -24.12 -23.99 2.96
CA LEU A 94 -24.51 -24.71 4.16
C LEU A 94 -25.90 -24.29 4.66
N ALA A 95 -26.23 -22.99 4.54
CA ALA A 95 -27.55 -22.47 4.88
C ALA A 95 -28.68 -23.01 3.98
N SER A 96 -28.36 -23.43 2.74
CA SER A 96 -29.31 -24.09 1.84
C SER A 96 -29.61 -25.56 2.20
N GLY A 97 -29.19 -26.04 3.37
CA GLY A 97 -29.48 -27.39 3.87
C GLY A 97 -28.58 -28.50 3.32
N ALA A 98 -27.57 -28.16 2.51
CA ALA A 98 -26.62 -29.11 1.93
C ALA A 98 -25.44 -29.43 2.86
N GLY A 99 -25.45 -28.92 4.09
CA GLY A 99 -24.32 -28.89 5.00
C GLY A 99 -24.46 -29.73 6.27
N SER A 100 -23.33 -30.24 6.79
CA SER A 100 -23.26 -30.84 8.13
C SER A 100 -22.68 -29.83 9.15
N MET A 101 -23.00 -30.03 10.44
CA MET A 101 -22.43 -29.22 11.53
C MET A 101 -20.89 -29.28 11.56
N GLY A 102 -20.30 -30.43 11.22
CA GLY A 102 -18.84 -30.58 11.10
C GLY A 102 -18.24 -29.70 10.00
N ALA A 103 -18.94 -29.54 8.86
CA ALA A 103 -18.49 -28.68 7.77
C ALA A 103 -18.52 -27.19 8.18
N LEU A 104 -19.55 -26.74 8.90
CA LEU A 104 -19.63 -25.37 9.44
C LEU A 104 -18.42 -25.04 10.33
N THR A 105 -18.06 -25.93 11.25
CA THR A 105 -16.91 -25.75 12.14
C THR A 105 -15.60 -25.67 11.35
N ALA A 106 -15.39 -26.58 10.39
CA ALA A 106 -14.18 -26.60 9.57
C ALA A 106 -13.99 -25.30 8.76
N ILE A 107 -15.08 -24.77 8.18
CA ILE A 107 -15.04 -23.52 7.41
C ILE A 107 -14.73 -22.31 8.29
N ASN A 108 -15.28 -22.24 9.51
CA ASN A 108 -14.96 -21.17 10.45
C ASN A 108 -13.47 -21.20 10.86
N ILE A 109 -12.94 -22.38 11.17
CA ILE A 109 -11.51 -22.54 11.50
C ILE A 109 -10.65 -22.09 10.31
N PHE A 110 -10.97 -22.56 9.10
CA PHE A 110 -10.24 -22.18 7.90
C PHE A 110 -10.30 -20.66 7.62
N GLY A 111 -11.47 -20.04 7.78
CA GLY A 111 -11.65 -18.60 7.63
C GLY A 111 -10.84 -17.80 8.66
N ASN A 112 -10.79 -18.25 9.91
CA ASN A 112 -9.98 -17.63 10.96
C ASN A 112 -8.48 -17.75 10.67
N LEU A 113 -8.02 -18.90 10.18
CA LEU A 113 -6.62 -19.10 9.78
C LEU A 113 -6.23 -18.20 8.61
N LEU A 114 -7.09 -18.07 7.60
CA LEU A 114 -6.87 -17.14 6.49
C LEU A 114 -6.82 -15.68 6.97
N SER A 115 -7.73 -15.30 7.87
CA SER A 115 -7.77 -13.94 8.44
C SER A 115 -6.50 -13.63 9.25
N LEU A 116 -6.04 -14.57 10.07
CA LEU A 116 -4.79 -14.45 10.82
C LEU A 116 -3.57 -14.35 9.88
N THR A 117 -3.54 -15.17 8.83
CA THR A 117 -2.48 -15.13 7.81
C THR A 117 -2.46 -13.76 7.11
N GLY A 118 -3.63 -13.24 6.74
CA GLY A 118 -3.77 -11.90 6.16
C GLY A 118 -3.28 -10.80 7.09
N PHE A 119 -3.59 -10.89 8.40
CA PHE A 119 -3.11 -9.94 9.41
C PHE A 119 -1.57 -9.96 9.52
N ILE A 120 -0.96 -11.14 9.60
CA ILE A 120 0.50 -11.28 9.65
C ILE A 120 1.15 -10.69 8.39
N LEU A 121 0.61 -11.00 7.21
CA LEU A 121 1.12 -10.48 5.94
C LEU A 121 1.02 -8.94 5.87
N LEU A 122 -0.08 -8.36 6.37
CA LEU A 122 -0.27 -6.92 6.46
C LEU A 122 0.79 -6.28 7.35
N GLU A 123 1.08 -6.88 8.51
CA GLU A 123 2.11 -6.38 9.41
C GLU A 123 3.51 -6.47 8.80
N VAL A 124 3.88 -7.62 8.22
CA VAL A 124 5.17 -7.75 7.52
C VAL A 124 5.28 -6.71 6.40
N TRP A 125 4.21 -6.52 5.62
CA TRP A 125 4.15 -5.45 4.61
C TRP A 125 4.41 -4.07 5.24
N ALA A 126 3.73 -3.74 6.34
CA ALA A 126 3.79 -2.44 6.97
C ALA A 126 5.20 -2.10 7.46
N PHE A 127 5.88 -3.06 8.10
CA PHE A 127 7.26 -2.89 8.54
C PHE A 127 8.25 -2.78 7.37
N LYS A 128 8.03 -3.52 6.28
CA LYS A 128 8.84 -3.39 5.05
C LYS A 128 8.64 -2.03 4.39
N PHE A 129 7.39 -1.60 4.21
CA PHE A 129 7.05 -0.31 3.64
C PHE A 129 7.64 0.83 4.47
N ARG A 130 7.50 0.77 5.79
CA ARG A 130 8.10 1.71 6.74
C ARG A 130 9.63 1.77 6.60
N GLY A 131 10.29 0.62 6.53
CA GLY A 131 11.75 0.54 6.37
C GLY A 131 12.23 1.26 5.11
N VAL A 132 11.59 0.95 3.97
CA VAL A 132 11.88 1.61 2.69
C VAL A 132 11.60 3.11 2.75
N LEU A 133 10.44 3.52 3.30
CA LEU A 133 10.09 4.93 3.44
C LEU A 133 11.11 5.71 4.27
N ASN A 134 11.51 5.17 5.42
CA ASN A 134 12.45 5.82 6.32
C ASN A 134 13.83 5.98 5.66
N ARG A 135 14.27 4.98 4.88
CA ARG A 135 15.53 4.99 4.12
C ARG A 135 15.52 5.98 2.98
N VAL A 136 14.49 5.92 2.12
CA VAL A 136 14.31 6.87 1.00
C VAL A 136 14.34 8.31 1.51
N THR A 137 13.72 8.56 2.66
CA THR A 137 13.61 9.91 3.22
C THR A 137 14.74 10.32 4.17
N GLN A 138 15.69 9.42 4.47
CA GLN A 138 16.74 9.62 5.49
C GLN A 138 16.18 10.31 6.74
N SER A 139 15.08 9.74 7.26
CA SER A 139 14.24 10.37 8.28
C SER A 139 14.74 10.18 9.71
N GLU A 140 15.84 9.46 9.91
CA GLU A 140 16.39 9.16 11.24
C GLU A 140 16.66 10.45 12.03
N GLY A 141 16.17 10.51 13.28
CA GLY A 141 16.25 11.69 14.13
C GLY A 141 15.30 12.84 13.77
N LYS A 142 14.57 12.77 12.65
CA LYS A 142 13.60 13.80 12.23
C LYS A 142 12.20 13.47 12.75
N ARG A 143 11.36 14.50 12.92
CA ARG A 143 9.93 14.34 13.29
C ARG A 143 9.16 13.47 12.27
N THR A 144 9.65 13.41 11.03
CA THR A 144 9.10 12.60 9.94
C THR A 144 9.50 11.12 10.00
N TRP A 145 10.33 10.70 10.96
CA TRP A 145 10.65 9.28 11.19
C TRP A 145 9.41 8.45 11.56
N ALA A 146 9.15 7.36 10.84
CA ALA A 146 8.07 6.44 11.19
C ALA A 146 8.53 5.47 12.28
N GLY A 147 7.77 5.39 13.38
CA GLY A 147 8.01 4.52 14.54
C GLY A 147 7.32 3.15 14.43
N GLY A 148 7.80 2.15 15.17
CA GLY A 148 7.32 0.76 15.06
C GLY A 148 5.97 0.52 15.70
N VAL A 149 5.77 1.01 16.92
CA VAL A 149 4.53 0.82 17.69
C VAL A 149 3.32 1.36 16.92
N MET A 150 3.42 2.59 16.39
CA MET A 150 2.34 3.19 15.59
C MET A 150 2.13 2.48 14.24
N THR A 151 3.18 1.87 13.69
CA THR A 151 3.06 1.06 12.46
C THR A 151 2.27 -0.21 12.72
N PHE A 152 2.41 -0.83 13.89
CA PHE A 152 1.67 -2.04 14.23
C PHE A 152 0.17 -1.79 14.47
N PHE A 153 -0.20 -0.72 15.20
CA PHE A 153 -1.60 -0.48 15.55
C PHE A 153 -2.41 0.19 14.43
N PHE A 154 -1.77 1.06 13.64
CA PHE A 154 -2.47 1.89 12.65
C PHE A 154 -2.03 1.62 11.22
N THR A 155 -0.96 0.84 11.03
CA THR A 155 -0.52 0.26 9.76
C THR A 155 -0.66 1.25 8.59
N MET A 156 -1.67 1.06 7.75
CA MET A 156 -1.98 1.86 6.58
C MET A 156 -2.25 3.35 6.89
N LEU A 157 -3.05 3.65 7.93
CA LEU A 157 -3.40 5.02 8.30
C LEU A 157 -2.16 5.79 8.77
N TYR A 158 -1.32 5.12 9.54
CA TYR A 158 -0.07 5.71 10.00
C TYR A 158 0.89 5.95 8.85
N MET A 159 1.04 4.99 7.92
CA MET A 159 1.86 5.20 6.73
C MET A 159 1.36 6.38 5.88
N ASN A 160 0.05 6.50 5.67
CA ASN A 160 -0.52 7.64 4.94
C ASN A 160 -0.25 8.96 5.66
N TYR A 161 -0.41 9.00 6.99
CA TYR A 161 -0.10 10.16 7.80
C TYR A 161 1.38 10.56 7.68
N LYS A 162 2.31 9.61 7.76
CA LYS A 162 3.76 9.90 7.65
C LYS A 162 4.14 10.41 6.27
N ILE A 163 3.59 9.82 5.20
CA ILE A 163 3.78 10.34 3.83
C ILE A 163 3.31 11.80 3.74
N ASN A 164 2.11 12.10 4.22
CA ASN A 164 1.60 13.48 4.23
C ASN A 164 2.48 14.41 5.07
N GLN A 165 2.96 13.95 6.21
CA GLN A 165 3.86 14.74 7.07
C GLN A 165 5.16 15.12 6.35
N HIS A 166 5.72 14.22 5.54
CA HIS A 166 6.87 14.54 4.71
C HIS A 166 6.54 15.55 3.62
N ILE A 167 5.38 15.42 2.95
CA ILE A 167 4.93 16.36 1.92
C ILE A 167 4.73 17.76 2.52
N ASP A 168 4.07 17.83 3.68
CA ASP A 168 3.75 19.08 4.37
C ASP A 168 5.03 19.73 4.94
N SER A 169 6.08 18.96 5.27
CA SER A 169 7.36 19.52 5.74
C SER A 169 8.21 20.20 4.66
N ARG A 170 7.86 20.02 3.38
CA ARG A 170 8.55 20.65 2.24
C ARG A 170 7.83 21.87 1.66
N ARG A 171 6.56 22.08 2.03
CA ARG A 171 5.77 23.24 1.60
C ARG A 171 5.94 24.38 2.60
#